data_AF-A0A3G6PLK1-F1
#
_entry.id   AF-A0A3G6PLK1-F1
#
_cell.length_a   1.000
_cell.length_b   1.000
_cell.length_c   1.000
_cell.angle_alpha   90.00
_cell.angle_beta   90.00
_cell.angle_gamma   90.00
#
_symmetry.space_group_name_H-M   'P 1'
#
loop_
_entity.id
_entity.type
_entity.pdbx_description
1 polymer ?
#
loop_
_entity_poly.entity_id
_entity_poly.type
_entity_poly.pdbx_seq_one_letter_code
_entity_poly.pdbx_strand_id
1 'polypeptide(L)'
;MKKIFLYILAGSLCFSACKKDDVIDYYVEPEDINVQNNYDIQAIKKFMDENYLDAQGNIKAFSATDTADDNEKKLSDLDYKTLPSGTIYIMRNGAQPSTTDAQPITEKSVIKIMGRGYSYLATDNNGSVVFTAKSAFLNTIDGITLPLVDPMYFYVKQSVLDAATTDAAKQRSYYEIAGFKEALQIFSGFNDLPSETSYNLQGVIIVPSKAAFARNAHYQYLGQSYRNKSFVFNFQIYGSKTRPAGQD
;
A
#
# COMPACT_ATOMS: atom_id res chain seq x y z
N MET A 1 -11.52 76.67 23.66
CA MET A 1 -11.43 75.50 22.75
C MET A 1 -10.01 75.37 22.23
N LYS A 2 -9.50 74.13 22.11
CA LYS A 2 -8.19 73.67 21.57
C LYS A 2 -6.99 73.83 22.53
N LYS A 3 -6.72 72.87 23.42
CA LYS A 3 -6.06 71.54 23.28
C LYS A 3 -4.54 71.60 23.00
N ILE A 4 -3.81 71.90 24.08
CA ILE A 4 -2.69 71.17 24.69
C ILE A 4 -2.15 69.90 24.00
N PHE A 5 -0.81 69.88 23.90
CA PHE A 5 0.19 68.79 23.83
C PHE A 5 0.43 68.03 22.51
N LEU A 6 1.47 68.51 21.84
CA LEU A 6 2.46 67.74 21.08
C LEU A 6 3.34 66.97 22.09
N TYR A 7 3.57 65.66 21.94
CA TYR A 7 4.86 64.98 22.24
C TYR A 7 4.80 63.48 21.87
N ILE A 8 5.77 63.09 21.03
CA ILE A 8 6.43 61.78 20.92
C ILE A 8 5.57 60.62 20.37
N LEU A 9 5.70 60.41 19.06
CA LEU A 9 5.47 59.11 18.41
C LEU A 9 6.67 58.77 17.52
N ALA A 10 7.77 58.34 18.13
CA ALA A 10 8.89 57.73 17.44
C ALA A 10 9.65 56.83 18.43
N GLY A 11 9.15 55.61 18.60
CA GLY A 11 9.72 54.59 19.46
C GLY A 11 9.43 53.22 18.89
N SER A 12 10.27 52.80 17.95
CA SER A 12 10.63 51.40 17.66
C SER A 12 9.60 50.33 18.06
N LEU A 13 8.69 50.00 17.13
CA LEU A 13 8.06 48.68 17.07
C LEU A 13 8.49 47.99 15.78
N CYS A 14 9.80 47.86 15.57
CA CYS A 14 10.33 46.72 14.83
C CYS A 14 10.52 45.58 15.84
N PHE A 15 9.42 45.08 16.40
CA PHE A 15 9.41 43.67 16.75
C PHE A 15 9.36 42.94 15.42
N SER A 16 10.55 42.66 14.88
CA SER A 16 10.75 41.46 14.09
C SER A 16 10.36 40.30 15.01
N ALA A 17 9.06 40.02 15.07
CA ALA A 17 8.61 38.69 15.38
C ALA A 17 9.18 37.85 14.24
N CYS A 18 10.36 37.29 14.49
CA CYS A 18 10.72 35.97 14.01
C CYS A 18 9.58 35.04 14.45
N LYS A 19 8.45 35.06 13.72
CA LYS A 19 7.72 33.83 13.54
C LYS A 19 8.74 32.93 12.89
N LYS A 20 9.27 32.00 13.69
CA LYS A 20 9.83 30.76 13.19
C LYS A 20 8.99 30.39 11.99
N ASP A 21 9.62 30.17 10.85
CA ASP A 21 8.97 29.52 9.71
C ASP A 21 8.19 28.35 10.31
N ASP A 22 6.86 28.48 10.33
CA ASP A 22 5.98 27.43 10.79
C ASP A 22 6.28 26.30 9.81
N VAL A 23 7.02 25.29 10.28
CA VAL A 23 7.19 24.04 9.57
C VAL A 23 5.76 23.56 9.39
N ILE A 24 5.22 23.75 8.19
CA ILE A 24 3.91 23.24 7.83
C ILE A 24 4.03 21.74 8.03
N ASP A 25 3.40 21.24 9.08
CA ASP A 25 3.36 19.81 9.33
C ASP A 25 2.49 19.22 8.22
N TYR A 26 3.14 18.65 7.19
CA TYR A 26 2.47 18.14 6.00
C TYR A 26 1.51 16.97 6.32
N TYR A 27 1.57 16.44 7.54
CA TYR A 27 0.65 15.45 8.06
C TYR A 27 0.60 15.50 9.59
N VAL A 28 -0.60 15.64 10.14
CA VAL A 28 -0.86 15.47 11.58
C VAL A 28 -1.54 14.12 11.78
N GLU A 29 -0.89 13.19 12.49
CA GLU A 29 -1.49 11.90 12.83
C GLU A 29 -2.76 12.13 13.67
N PRO A 30 -3.95 11.69 13.21
CA PRO A 30 -5.17 11.84 14.00
C PRO A 30 -5.01 11.16 15.36
N GLU A 31 -5.50 11.76 16.44
CA GLU A 31 -5.39 11.13 17.77
C GLU A 31 -6.12 9.78 17.80
N ASP A 32 -7.34 9.73 17.27
CA ASP A 32 -8.17 8.52 17.15
C ASP A 32 -7.80 7.69 15.92
N ILE A 33 -7.48 6.42 16.12
CA ILE A 33 -7.22 5.44 15.06
C ILE A 33 -8.42 5.26 14.13
N ASN A 34 -9.65 5.44 14.62
CA ASN A 34 -10.84 5.31 13.80
C ASN A 34 -10.95 6.43 12.75
N VAL A 35 -10.41 7.61 13.04
CA VAL A 35 -10.31 8.70 12.05
C VAL A 35 -9.36 8.27 10.92
N GLN A 36 -8.20 7.70 11.26
CA GLN A 36 -7.27 7.17 10.24
C GLN A 36 -7.91 6.04 9.42
N ASN A 37 -8.65 5.13 10.06
CA ASN A 37 -9.36 4.05 9.38
C ASN A 37 -10.41 4.59 8.40
N ASN A 38 -11.13 5.66 8.78
CA ASN A 38 -12.07 6.34 7.90
C ASN A 38 -11.35 7.06 6.76
N TYR A 39 -10.15 7.58 6.99
CA TYR A 39 -9.35 8.17 5.93
C TYR A 39 -8.91 7.12 4.91
N ASP A 40 -8.44 5.96 5.36
CA ASP A 40 -8.08 4.86 4.47
C ASP A 40 -9.27 4.46 3.58
N ILE A 41 -10.46 4.30 4.15
CA ILE A 41 -11.67 3.92 3.39
C ILE A 41 -11.98 4.95 2.28
N GLN A 42 -11.92 6.25 2.60
CA GLN A 42 -12.19 7.31 1.64
C GLN A 42 -11.13 7.38 0.55
N ALA A 43 -9.85 7.32 0.94
CA ALA A 43 -8.73 7.36 0.00
C ALA A 43 -8.71 6.15 -0.93
N ILE A 44 -9.06 4.95 -0.44
CA ILE A 44 -9.16 3.74 -1.27
C ILE A 44 -10.27 3.89 -2.30
N LYS A 45 -11.46 4.37 -1.91
CA LYS A 45 -12.57 4.60 -2.85
C LYS A 45 -12.15 5.57 -3.95
N LYS A 46 -11.56 6.70 -3.57
CA LYS A 46 -11.05 7.70 -4.52
C LYS A 46 -9.98 7.11 -5.44
N PHE A 47 -9.02 6.36 -4.89
CA PHE A 47 -8.01 5.66 -5.68
C PHE A 47 -8.65 4.72 -6.71
N MET A 48 -9.69 3.97 -6.31
CA MET A 48 -10.39 3.07 -7.23
C MET A 48 -11.17 3.80 -8.32
N ASP A 49 -11.72 4.99 -8.02
CA ASP A 49 -12.44 5.82 -8.98
C ASP A 49 -11.52 6.54 -9.97
N GLU A 50 -10.28 6.81 -9.57
CA GLU A 50 -9.29 7.58 -10.33
C GLU A 50 -8.27 6.74 -11.08
N ASN A 51 -8.36 5.41 -10.98
CA ASN A 51 -7.44 4.50 -11.64
C ASN A 51 -8.18 3.40 -12.41
N TYR A 52 -7.49 2.82 -13.38
CA TYR A 52 -7.92 1.68 -14.19
C TYR A 52 -6.78 0.66 -14.35
N LEU A 53 -7.09 -0.50 -14.94
CA LEU A 53 -6.10 -1.50 -15.34
C LEU A 53 -5.85 -1.41 -16.84
N ASP A 54 -4.59 -1.30 -17.25
CA ASP A 54 -4.25 -1.49 -18.66
C ASP A 54 -4.32 -2.97 -19.08
N ALA A 55 -4.08 -3.24 -20.37
CA ALA A 55 -4.15 -4.59 -20.95
C ALA A 55 -3.25 -5.63 -20.26
N GLN A 56 -2.14 -5.20 -19.64
CA GLN A 56 -1.22 -6.07 -18.89
C GLN A 56 -1.54 -6.12 -17.39
N GLY A 57 -2.55 -5.38 -16.93
CA GLY A 57 -2.97 -5.29 -15.54
C GLY A 57 -2.17 -4.29 -14.71
N ASN A 58 -1.47 -3.35 -15.35
CA ASN A 58 -0.84 -2.25 -14.64
C ASN A 58 -1.91 -1.25 -14.19
N ILE A 59 -1.80 -0.77 -12.95
CA ILE A 59 -2.65 0.30 -12.46
C ILE A 59 -2.17 1.63 -13.05
N LYS A 60 -3.07 2.34 -13.71
CA LYS A 60 -2.84 3.68 -14.27
C LYS A 60 -3.89 4.65 -13.76
N ALA A 61 -3.49 5.89 -13.52
CA ALA A 61 -4.43 6.97 -13.23
C ALA A 61 -5.06 7.44 -14.55
N PHE A 62 -6.34 7.81 -14.51
CA PHE A 62 -6.97 8.49 -15.65
C PHE A 62 -6.30 9.83 -15.90
N SER A 63 -6.14 10.17 -17.18
CA SER A 63 -5.61 11.45 -17.60
C SER A 63 -6.72 12.48 -17.74
N ALA A 64 -6.50 13.68 -17.21
CA ALA A 64 -7.41 14.80 -17.47
C ALA A 64 -7.23 15.42 -18.87
N THR A 65 -6.18 15.04 -19.59
CA THR A 65 -5.78 15.68 -20.86
C THR A 65 -5.61 14.70 -22.02
N ASP A 66 -5.61 13.40 -21.75
CA ASP A 66 -5.48 12.34 -22.77
C ASP A 66 -6.76 11.50 -22.74
N THR A 67 -7.51 11.52 -23.83
CA THR A 67 -8.80 10.81 -23.94
C THR A 67 -8.64 9.34 -24.30
N ALA A 68 -7.40 8.84 -24.47
CA ALA A 68 -7.15 7.44 -24.79
C ALA A 68 -7.66 6.48 -23.70
N ASP A 69 -7.76 6.94 -22.45
CA ASP A 69 -8.24 6.16 -21.32
C ASP A 69 -9.71 6.42 -20.93
N ASP A 70 -10.41 7.33 -21.60
CA ASP A 70 -11.82 7.67 -21.29
C ASP A 70 -12.79 6.48 -21.39
N ASN A 71 -12.41 5.42 -22.13
CA ASN A 71 -13.20 4.21 -22.30
C ASN A 71 -12.81 3.09 -21.32
N GLU A 72 -11.75 3.27 -20.55
CA GLU A 72 -11.27 2.28 -19.59
C GLU A 72 -12.20 2.24 -18.37
N LYS A 73 -12.39 1.04 -17.81
CA LYS A 73 -13.20 0.88 -16.61
C LYS A 73 -12.40 1.26 -15.38
N LYS A 74 -13.00 2.09 -14.52
CA LYS A 74 -12.46 2.38 -13.19
C LYS A 74 -12.31 1.09 -12.39
N LEU A 75 -11.34 1.04 -11.49
CA LEU A 75 -11.22 -0.10 -10.56
C LEU A 75 -12.48 -0.30 -9.72
N SER A 76 -13.20 0.77 -9.41
CA SER A 76 -14.49 0.75 -8.70
C SER A 76 -15.66 0.19 -9.53
N ASP A 77 -15.52 0.16 -10.85
CA ASP A 77 -16.52 -0.42 -11.77
C ASP A 77 -16.23 -1.89 -12.13
N LEU A 78 -15.12 -2.45 -11.62
CA LEU A 78 -14.78 -3.87 -11.76
C LEU A 78 -15.46 -4.73 -10.69
N ASP A 79 -15.49 -6.05 -10.87
CA ASP A 79 -16.01 -6.99 -9.87
C ASP A 79 -15.02 -7.17 -8.70
N TYR A 80 -14.91 -6.14 -7.87
CA TYR A 80 -14.11 -6.18 -6.66
C TYR A 80 -14.90 -6.76 -5.49
N LYS A 81 -14.20 -7.35 -4.51
CA LYS A 81 -14.79 -7.78 -3.24
C LYS A 81 -14.00 -7.22 -2.07
N THR A 82 -14.71 -6.94 -0.99
CA THR A 82 -14.14 -6.51 0.29
C THR A 82 -14.20 -7.65 1.29
N LEU A 83 -13.05 -8.00 1.86
CA LEU A 83 -12.90 -9.05 2.88
C LEU A 83 -13.22 -8.50 4.28
N PRO A 84 -13.43 -9.38 5.30
CA PRO A 84 -13.69 -8.95 6.68
C PRO A 84 -12.63 -8.00 7.26
N SER A 85 -11.35 -8.12 6.85
CA SER A 85 -10.30 -7.19 7.26
C SER A 85 -10.47 -5.76 6.69
N GLY A 86 -11.34 -5.59 5.71
CA GLY A 86 -11.46 -4.38 4.89
C GLY A 86 -10.52 -4.37 3.68
N THR A 87 -9.70 -5.41 3.51
CA THR A 87 -8.88 -5.60 2.31
C THR A 87 -9.78 -5.80 1.10
N ILE A 88 -9.45 -5.15 -0.01
CA ILE A 88 -10.15 -5.29 -1.29
C ILE A 88 -9.29 -6.10 -2.23
N TYR A 89 -9.90 -6.99 -3.00
CA TYR A 89 -9.24 -7.63 -4.13
C TYR A 89 -10.04 -7.47 -5.43
N ILE A 90 -9.31 -7.43 -6.53
CA ILE A 90 -9.84 -7.45 -7.90
C ILE A 90 -9.14 -8.60 -8.63
N MET A 91 -9.93 -9.59 -9.05
CA MET A 91 -9.43 -10.68 -9.87
C MET A 91 -9.59 -10.32 -11.34
N ARG A 92 -8.48 -10.29 -12.09
CA ARG A 92 -8.52 -9.88 -13.49
C ARG A 92 -8.95 -11.07 -14.35
N ASN A 93 -10.05 -10.89 -15.09
CA ASN A 93 -10.53 -11.91 -16.02
C ASN A 93 -9.52 -12.13 -17.15
N GLY A 94 -9.35 -13.39 -17.59
CA GLY A 94 -8.42 -13.77 -18.65
C GLY A 94 -6.93 -13.72 -18.28
N ALA A 95 -6.59 -13.48 -17.01
CA ALA A 95 -5.21 -13.47 -16.51
C ALA A 95 -4.98 -14.43 -15.34
N GLN A 96 -5.95 -15.29 -15.05
CA GLN A 96 -5.80 -16.38 -14.08
C GLN A 96 -5.12 -17.59 -14.75
N PRO A 97 -4.41 -18.44 -13.98
CA PRO A 97 -3.97 -19.73 -14.49
C PRO A 97 -5.15 -20.57 -14.98
N SER A 98 -4.89 -21.46 -15.93
CA SER A 98 -5.87 -22.46 -16.34
C SER A 98 -6.20 -23.38 -15.16
N THR A 99 -7.34 -24.05 -15.18
CA THR A 99 -7.72 -24.98 -14.09
C THR A 99 -6.73 -26.12 -13.88
N THR A 100 -5.98 -26.51 -14.92
CA THR A 100 -4.93 -27.55 -14.83
C THR A 100 -3.60 -27.03 -14.31
N ASP A 101 -3.34 -25.72 -14.44
CA ASP A 101 -2.10 -25.09 -13.99
C ASP A 101 -2.25 -24.34 -12.66
N ALA A 102 -3.48 -24.17 -12.18
CA ALA A 102 -3.78 -23.46 -10.95
C ALA A 102 -3.22 -24.20 -9.72
N GLN A 103 -2.29 -23.54 -9.03
CA GLN A 103 -1.73 -23.99 -7.76
C GLN A 103 -2.37 -23.22 -6.60
N PRO A 104 -2.95 -23.90 -5.60
CA PRO A 104 -3.55 -23.21 -4.46
C PRO A 104 -2.50 -22.42 -3.68
N ILE A 105 -2.91 -21.27 -3.14
CA ILE A 105 -2.10 -20.47 -2.22
C ILE A 105 -2.70 -20.64 -0.82
N THR A 106 -1.92 -21.17 0.10
CA THR A 106 -2.28 -21.33 1.51
C THR A 106 -1.50 -20.34 2.37
N GLU A 107 -1.91 -20.14 3.62
CA GLU A 107 -1.21 -19.26 4.57
C GLU A 107 0.29 -19.54 4.75
N LYS A 108 0.74 -20.76 4.45
CA LYS A 108 2.13 -21.18 4.60
C LYS A 108 2.86 -21.37 3.28
N SER A 109 2.19 -21.21 2.13
CA SER A 109 2.79 -21.51 0.83
C SER A 109 4.11 -20.75 0.63
N VAL A 110 5.02 -21.36 -0.12
CA VAL A 110 6.15 -20.63 -0.71
C VAL A 110 5.63 -20.06 -2.03
N ILE A 111 5.67 -18.74 -2.17
CA ILE A 111 5.19 -18.05 -3.36
C ILE A 111 6.33 -17.43 -4.16
N LYS A 112 6.14 -17.31 -5.47
CA LYS A 112 7.00 -16.55 -6.40
C LYS A 112 6.16 -15.45 -7.02
N ILE A 113 6.33 -14.21 -6.58
CA ILE A 113 5.49 -13.06 -6.94
C ILE A 113 6.23 -12.10 -7.87
N MET A 114 5.58 -11.74 -8.97
CA MET A 114 5.98 -10.60 -9.81
C MET A 114 4.90 -9.54 -9.76
N GLY A 115 5.26 -8.26 -9.76
CA GLY A 115 4.32 -7.18 -9.57
C GLY A 115 4.94 -5.86 -9.10
N ARG A 116 4.04 -4.90 -8.89
CA ARG A 116 4.32 -3.66 -8.18
C ARG A 116 3.48 -3.59 -6.91
N GLY A 117 4.04 -2.97 -5.89
CA GLY A 117 3.41 -2.69 -4.63
C GLY A 117 3.84 -1.32 -4.17
N TYR A 118 2.88 -0.49 -3.78
CA TYR A 118 3.12 0.84 -3.24
C TYR A 118 2.44 1.00 -1.90
N SER A 119 3.09 1.70 -0.98
CA SER A 119 2.48 2.17 0.26
C SER A 119 2.02 3.61 0.11
N TYR A 120 0.93 3.96 0.80
CA TYR A 120 0.30 5.28 0.75
C TYR A 120 -0.12 5.70 2.15
N LEU A 121 -0.09 7.00 2.42
CA LEU A 121 -0.72 7.57 3.60
C LEU A 121 -2.06 8.19 3.18
N ALA A 122 -3.14 7.85 3.87
CA ALA A 122 -4.40 8.54 3.65
C ALA A 122 -4.43 9.81 4.51
N THR A 123 -4.61 10.97 3.86
CA THR A 123 -4.61 12.29 4.51
C THR A 123 -5.77 13.13 4.02
N ASP A 124 -6.37 13.91 4.91
CA ASP A 124 -7.30 14.97 4.51
C ASP A 124 -6.52 16.13 3.88
N ASN A 125 -6.86 16.45 2.63
CA ASN A 125 -6.35 17.60 1.91
C ASN A 125 -7.51 18.56 1.63
N ASN A 126 -7.72 19.52 2.54
CA ASN A 126 -8.75 20.55 2.44
C ASN A 126 -10.18 20.00 2.22
N GLY A 127 -10.56 18.96 2.97
CA GLY A 127 -11.87 18.31 2.89
C GLY A 127 -11.94 17.19 1.84
N SER A 128 -10.84 16.90 1.14
CA SER A 128 -10.73 15.75 0.24
C SER A 128 -9.70 14.77 0.79
N VAL A 129 -10.18 13.61 1.23
CA VAL A 129 -9.28 12.55 1.72
C VAL A 129 -8.74 11.76 0.54
N VAL A 130 -7.42 11.76 0.39
CA VAL A 130 -6.72 11.14 -0.74
C VAL A 130 -5.52 10.33 -0.26
N PHE A 131 -5.04 9.42 -1.12
CA PHE A 131 -3.74 8.81 -0.91
C PHE A 131 -2.61 9.77 -1.28
N THR A 132 -1.71 10.00 -0.33
CA THR A 132 -0.50 10.81 -0.47
C THR A 132 0.73 9.99 -0.09
N ALA A 133 1.92 10.60 -0.18
CA ALA A 133 3.19 10.01 0.24
C ALA A 133 3.39 8.57 -0.29
N LYS A 134 3.11 8.39 -1.59
CA LYS A 134 3.31 7.15 -2.33
C LYS A 134 4.78 6.75 -2.24
N SER A 135 5.06 5.55 -1.75
CA SER A 135 6.41 4.99 -1.69
C SER A 135 6.42 3.57 -2.26
N ALA A 136 7.49 3.22 -2.97
CA ALA A 136 7.64 1.87 -3.51
C ALA A 136 7.82 0.86 -2.36
N PHE A 137 7.18 -0.30 -2.48
CA PHE A 137 7.27 -1.40 -1.53
C PHE A 137 7.72 -2.70 -2.22
N LEU A 138 7.14 -2.98 -3.39
CA LEU A 138 7.53 -4.07 -4.27
C LEU A 138 7.70 -3.51 -5.68
N ASN A 139 8.82 -3.78 -6.32
CA ASN A 139 8.96 -3.56 -7.76
C ASN A 139 9.85 -4.64 -8.35
N THR A 140 9.22 -5.59 -9.04
CA THR A 140 9.91 -6.68 -9.75
C THR A 140 9.75 -6.54 -11.26
N ILE A 141 9.05 -5.50 -11.73
CA ILE A 141 8.79 -5.26 -13.14
C ILE A 141 9.79 -4.24 -13.71
N ASP A 142 10.04 -3.15 -12.99
CA ASP A 142 11.00 -2.13 -13.44
C ASP A 142 12.39 -2.45 -12.85
N GLY A 143 13.40 -2.54 -13.72
CA GLY A 143 14.79 -2.75 -13.31
C GLY A 143 15.18 -4.21 -13.08
N ILE A 144 14.79 -4.80 -11.95
CA ILE A 144 15.25 -6.16 -11.56
C ILE A 144 14.61 -7.24 -12.45
N THR A 145 13.38 -7.03 -12.95
CA THR A 145 12.64 -7.92 -13.88
C THR A 145 12.57 -9.39 -13.45
N LEU A 146 12.79 -9.70 -12.17
CA LEU A 146 12.75 -11.05 -11.63
C LEU A 146 11.68 -11.17 -10.54
N PRO A 147 10.84 -12.21 -10.57
CA PRO A 147 9.89 -12.49 -9.50
C PRO A 147 10.59 -12.67 -8.15
N LEU A 148 10.02 -12.07 -7.10
CA LEU A 148 10.47 -12.22 -5.72
C LEU A 148 10.00 -13.55 -5.15
N VAL A 149 10.91 -14.29 -4.51
CA VAL A 149 10.63 -15.60 -3.92
C VAL A 149 10.46 -15.47 -2.41
N ASP A 150 9.40 -16.07 -1.88
CA ASP A 150 9.11 -16.24 -0.45
C ASP A 150 9.22 -14.93 0.37
N PRO A 151 8.45 -13.88 0.01
CA PRO A 151 8.54 -12.60 0.71
C PRO A 151 8.09 -12.71 2.16
N MET A 152 8.87 -12.13 3.08
CA MET A 152 8.56 -12.12 4.51
C MET A 152 7.25 -11.39 4.86
N TYR A 153 6.81 -10.46 4.01
CA TYR A 153 5.52 -9.79 4.18
C TYR A 153 4.32 -10.69 3.90
N PHE A 154 4.53 -11.86 3.29
CA PHE A 154 3.52 -12.91 3.15
C PHE A 154 3.69 -13.98 4.24
N TYR A 155 4.91 -14.47 4.42
CA TYR A 155 5.24 -15.49 5.41
C TYR A 155 6.65 -15.29 5.95
N VAL A 156 6.79 -15.04 7.25
CA VAL A 156 8.10 -15.03 7.91
C VAL A 156 8.47 -16.43 8.39
N LYS A 157 9.71 -16.87 8.13
CA LYS A 157 10.21 -18.18 8.57
C LYS A 157 10.43 -18.22 10.08
N GLN A 158 10.23 -19.36 10.71
CA GLN A 158 10.45 -19.53 12.15
C GLN A 158 11.89 -19.21 12.55
N SER A 159 12.87 -19.55 11.71
CA SER A 159 14.27 -19.22 11.96
C SER A 159 14.54 -17.71 12.11
N VAL A 160 13.72 -16.86 11.46
CA VAL A 160 13.82 -15.39 11.62
C VAL A 160 13.24 -14.96 12.96
N LEU A 161 12.11 -15.54 13.36
CA LEU A 161 11.46 -15.27 14.64
C LEU A 161 12.33 -15.73 15.82
N ASP A 162 12.95 -16.91 15.70
CA ASP A 162 13.82 -17.49 16.74
C ASP A 162 15.11 -16.68 16.91
N ALA A 163 15.62 -16.09 15.83
CA ALA A 163 16.80 -15.22 15.86
C ALA A 163 16.50 -13.79 16.34
N ALA A 164 15.22 -13.41 16.50
CA ALA A 164 14.83 -12.06 16.85
C ALA A 164 15.14 -11.71 18.32
N THR A 165 15.70 -10.52 18.53
CA THR A 165 16.14 -10.06 19.86
C THR A 165 15.13 -9.20 20.59
N THR A 166 14.12 -8.67 19.89
CA THR A 166 13.07 -7.83 20.48
C THR A 166 11.73 -8.57 20.52
N ASP A 167 10.87 -8.25 21.49
CA ASP A 167 9.60 -8.95 21.63
C ASP A 167 8.65 -8.71 20.46
N ALA A 168 8.70 -7.52 19.85
CA ALA A 168 7.95 -7.24 18.62
C ALA A 168 8.45 -8.11 17.46
N ALA A 169 9.76 -8.20 17.25
CA ALA A 169 10.34 -8.99 16.15
C ALA A 169 10.20 -10.50 16.34
N LYS A 170 9.79 -11.00 17.52
CA LYS A 170 9.39 -12.39 17.70
C LYS A 170 7.96 -12.69 17.20
N GLN A 171 7.19 -11.67 16.84
CA GLN A 171 5.81 -11.81 16.37
C GLN A 171 5.74 -11.79 14.84
N ARG A 172 4.92 -12.67 14.25
CA ARG A 172 4.67 -12.69 12.79
C ARG A 172 4.09 -11.38 12.27
N SER A 173 3.21 -10.74 13.04
CA SER A 173 2.59 -9.46 12.71
C SER A 173 3.57 -8.29 12.58
N TYR A 174 4.80 -8.43 13.07
CA TYR A 174 5.87 -7.47 12.82
C TYR A 174 6.34 -7.50 11.36
N TYR A 175 6.23 -8.64 10.68
CA TYR A 175 6.71 -8.83 9.31
C TYR A 175 5.56 -8.95 8.30
N GLU A 176 4.58 -9.80 8.60
CA GLU A 176 3.52 -10.22 7.68
C GLU A 176 2.42 -9.14 7.57
N ILE A 177 1.95 -8.88 6.34
CA ILE A 177 0.81 -8.01 6.07
C ILE A 177 -0.45 -8.88 6.04
N ALA A 178 -1.20 -8.86 7.14
CA ALA A 178 -2.34 -9.77 7.37
C ALA A 178 -3.40 -9.71 6.25
N GLY A 179 -3.78 -8.51 5.83
CA GLY A 179 -4.76 -8.32 4.75
C GLY A 179 -4.26 -8.80 3.39
N PHE A 180 -2.97 -8.62 3.08
CA PHE A 180 -2.38 -9.17 1.87
C PHE A 180 -2.42 -10.70 1.89
N LYS A 181 -2.03 -11.32 3.01
CA LYS A 181 -2.06 -12.77 3.21
C LYS A 181 -3.47 -13.35 3.12
N GLU A 182 -4.46 -12.68 3.71
CA GLU A 182 -5.89 -13.05 3.61
C GLU A 182 -6.35 -13.03 2.15
N ALA A 183 -6.12 -11.93 1.44
CA ALA A 183 -6.60 -11.76 0.07
C ALA A 183 -5.86 -12.65 -0.95
N LEU A 184 -4.56 -12.90 -0.75
CA LEU A 184 -3.78 -13.68 -1.71
C LEU A 184 -4.26 -15.14 -1.81
N GLN A 185 -4.84 -15.69 -0.75
CA GLN A 185 -5.39 -17.05 -0.73
C GLN A 185 -6.64 -17.21 -1.60
N ILE A 186 -7.27 -16.12 -2.04
CA ILE A 186 -8.38 -16.14 -3.00
C ILE A 186 -7.87 -16.39 -4.43
N PHE A 187 -6.60 -16.07 -4.69
CA PHE A 187 -5.96 -16.29 -5.98
C PHE A 187 -5.32 -17.67 -6.06
N SER A 188 -5.08 -18.13 -7.28
CA SER A 188 -4.20 -19.26 -7.55
C SER A 188 -2.86 -18.76 -8.09
N GLY A 189 -1.79 -19.48 -7.75
CA GLY A 189 -0.51 -19.36 -8.44
C GLY A 189 -0.53 -20.13 -9.75
N PHE A 190 0.35 -19.75 -10.67
CA PHE A 190 0.67 -20.59 -11.81
C PHE A 190 1.58 -21.76 -11.38
N ASN A 191 1.70 -22.76 -12.24
CA ASN A 191 2.58 -23.90 -12.02
C ASN A 191 4.03 -23.55 -12.41
N ASP A 192 4.71 -22.79 -11.54
CA ASP A 192 6.13 -22.43 -11.65
C ASP A 192 6.54 -21.85 -13.02
N LEU A 193 5.93 -20.74 -13.42
CA LEU A 193 6.32 -19.99 -14.61
C LEU A 193 7.83 -19.66 -14.60
N PRO A 194 8.50 -19.84 -15.75
CA PRO A 194 9.87 -19.37 -15.92
C PRO A 194 9.98 -17.87 -15.64
N SER A 195 11.08 -17.44 -15.01
CA SER A 195 11.23 -16.05 -14.56
C SER A 195 11.25 -15.03 -15.71
N GLU A 196 11.63 -15.47 -16.90
CA GLU A 196 11.67 -14.70 -18.14
C GLU A 196 10.29 -14.56 -18.81
N THR A 197 9.28 -15.29 -18.33
CA THR A 197 7.90 -15.16 -18.84
C THR A 197 7.46 -13.72 -18.65
N SER A 198 6.96 -13.09 -19.73
CA SER A 198 6.40 -11.74 -19.63
C SER A 198 5.21 -11.73 -18.70
N TYR A 199 5.14 -10.72 -17.83
CA TYR A 199 4.06 -10.64 -16.86
C TYR A 199 2.72 -10.35 -17.56
N ASN A 200 1.67 -10.89 -16.95
CA ASN A 200 0.29 -10.56 -17.22
C ASN A 200 -0.45 -10.53 -15.88
N LEU A 201 -0.53 -9.37 -15.24
CA LEU A 201 -0.88 -9.25 -13.82
C LEU A 201 -2.29 -9.77 -13.53
N GLN A 202 -2.38 -10.81 -12.71
CA GLN A 202 -3.60 -11.56 -12.44
C GLN A 202 -4.59 -10.81 -11.53
N GLY A 203 -4.15 -9.77 -10.81
CA GLY A 203 -5.07 -9.02 -9.97
C GLY A 203 -4.47 -7.88 -9.18
N VAL A 204 -5.34 -7.25 -8.42
CA VAL A 204 -5.03 -6.16 -7.48
C VAL A 204 -5.45 -6.56 -6.08
N ILE A 205 -4.63 -6.21 -5.08
CA ILE A 205 -4.98 -6.26 -3.65
C ILE A 205 -4.74 -4.87 -3.05
N ILE A 206 -5.75 -4.31 -2.39
CA ILE A 206 -5.68 -3.02 -1.68
C ILE A 206 -5.90 -3.29 -0.19
N VAL A 207 -4.86 -3.07 0.62
CA VAL A 207 -4.86 -3.34 2.06
C VAL A 207 -4.97 -2.01 2.82
N PRO A 208 -6.05 -1.74 3.57
CA PRO A 208 -6.12 -0.58 4.45
C PRO A 208 -5.09 -0.69 5.59
N SER A 209 -4.66 0.44 6.16
CA SER A 209 -3.57 0.43 7.15
C SER A 209 -3.87 -0.45 8.36
N LYS A 210 -5.13 -0.53 8.80
CA LYS A 210 -5.58 -1.44 9.88
C LYS A 210 -5.37 -2.93 9.62
N ALA A 211 -5.37 -3.34 8.35
CA ALA A 211 -5.13 -4.72 7.92
C ALA A 211 -3.67 -4.94 7.50
N ALA A 212 -2.84 -3.89 7.56
CA ALA A 212 -1.40 -3.96 7.44
C ALA A 212 -0.76 -3.81 8.84
N PHE A 213 -0.09 -2.69 9.10
CA PHE A 213 0.65 -2.47 10.35
C PHE A 213 0.00 -1.46 11.31
N ALA A 214 -1.00 -0.70 10.86
CA ALA A 214 -1.65 0.35 11.65
C ALA A 214 -0.60 1.22 12.40
N ARG A 215 -0.71 1.29 13.73
CA ARG A 215 0.24 1.96 14.64
C ARG A 215 1.22 1.00 15.32
N ASN A 216 1.22 -0.27 14.94
CA ASN A 216 2.02 -1.30 15.58
C ASN A 216 3.49 -1.21 15.16
N ALA A 217 4.36 -1.79 15.98
CA ALA A 217 5.74 -2.04 15.60
C ALA A 217 5.75 -2.97 14.37
N HIS A 218 6.61 -2.65 13.41
CA HIS A 218 6.70 -3.36 12.13
C HIS A 218 8.14 -3.35 11.62
N TYR A 219 8.45 -4.32 10.77
CA TYR A 219 9.71 -4.41 10.07
C TYR A 219 9.81 -3.28 9.04
N GLN A 220 10.90 -2.53 9.10
CA GLN A 220 11.16 -1.42 8.19
C GLN A 220 11.71 -1.94 6.87
N TYR A 221 10.85 -2.59 6.08
CA TYR A 221 11.17 -2.89 4.69
C TYR A 221 11.68 -1.61 4.01
N LEU A 222 12.77 -1.75 3.23
CA LEU A 222 13.40 -0.64 2.52
C LEU A 222 13.80 0.57 3.41
N GLY A 223 14.00 0.35 4.73
CA GLY A 223 14.44 1.38 5.67
C GLY A 223 13.41 2.48 5.96
N GLN A 224 12.12 2.21 5.75
CA GLN A 224 11.04 3.20 5.93
C GLN A 224 10.00 2.72 6.95
N SER A 225 9.29 3.68 7.56
CA SER A 225 8.14 3.41 8.42
C SER A 225 6.87 3.20 7.60
N TYR A 226 6.09 2.18 7.97
CA TYR A 226 4.79 1.85 7.41
C TYR A 226 3.64 2.13 8.38
N ARG A 227 3.89 2.94 9.41
CA ARG A 227 2.86 3.42 10.33
C ARG A 227 1.75 4.15 9.57
N ASN A 228 0.49 3.75 9.80
CA ASN A 228 -0.72 4.21 9.12
C ASN A 228 -0.69 4.09 7.59
N LYS A 229 0.21 3.28 7.03
CA LYS A 229 0.29 3.11 5.58
C LYS A 229 -0.68 2.04 5.10
N SER A 230 -1.48 2.41 4.11
CA SER A 230 -2.24 1.48 3.26
C SER A 230 -1.35 0.99 2.11
N PHE A 231 -1.66 -0.16 1.54
CA PHE A 231 -0.87 -0.77 0.46
C PHE A 231 -1.73 -1.11 -0.75
N VAL A 232 -1.20 -0.88 -1.95
CA VAL A 232 -1.82 -1.33 -3.20
C VAL A 232 -0.80 -2.20 -3.94
N PHE A 233 -1.21 -3.43 -4.25
CA PHE A 233 -0.43 -4.40 -5.01
C PHE A 233 -1.16 -4.72 -6.31
N ASN A 234 -0.42 -4.78 -7.42
CA ASN A 234 -0.85 -5.43 -8.65
C ASN A 234 0.21 -6.43 -9.07
N PHE A 235 -0.20 -7.69 -9.26
CA PHE A 235 0.74 -8.80 -9.21
C PHE A 235 0.32 -9.98 -10.10
N GLN A 236 1.26 -10.91 -10.28
CA GLN A 236 1.09 -12.25 -10.79
C GLN A 236 1.90 -13.21 -9.93
N ILE A 237 1.32 -14.36 -9.58
CA ILE A 237 1.99 -15.39 -8.80
C ILE A 237 2.52 -16.46 -9.75
N TYR A 238 3.80 -16.38 -10.07
CA TYR A 238 4.47 -17.30 -11.01
C TYR A 238 4.49 -18.73 -10.49
N GLY A 239 4.50 -18.91 -9.17
CA GLY A 239 4.57 -20.22 -8.52
C GLY A 239 3.97 -20.17 -7.12
N SER A 240 3.25 -21.22 -6.76
CA SER A 240 2.87 -21.52 -5.38
C SER A 240 3.13 -23.00 -5.11
N LYS A 241 3.76 -23.29 -3.97
CA LYS A 241 3.98 -24.67 -3.52
C LYS A 241 3.88 -24.80 -2.02
N THR A 242 3.60 -26.01 -1.57
CA THR A 242 3.68 -26.38 -0.15
C THR A 242 5.10 -26.12 0.37
N ARG A 243 5.18 -25.48 1.54
CA ARG A 243 6.44 -25.25 2.22
C ARG A 243 7.07 -26.58 2.63
N PRO A 244 8.36 -26.82 2.30
CA PRO A 244 9.03 -28.04 2.73
C PRO A 244 9.08 -28.17 4.26
N ALA A 245 9.00 -29.39 4.76
CA ALA A 245 9.14 -29.65 6.19
C ALA A 245 10.47 -29.10 6.73
N GLY A 246 10.42 -28.43 7.89
CA GLY A 246 11.58 -27.79 8.51
C GLY A 246 11.95 -26.41 7.95
N GLN A 247 11.15 -25.85 7.03
CA GLN A 247 11.28 -24.46 6.57
C GLN A 247 10.16 -23.54 7.07
N ASP A 248 9.31 -24.05 7.97
CA ASP A 248 8.32 -23.28 8.73
C ASP A 248 8.97 -22.17 9.56
#